data_AF-A0A5C3FIC1-F1
#
_entry.id   AF-A0A5C3FIC1-F1
#
_cell.length_a   1.000
_cell.length_b   1.000
_cell.length_c   1.000
_cell.angle_alpha   90.00
_cell.angle_beta   90.00
_cell.angle_gamma   90.00
#
_symmetry.space_group_name_H-M   'P 1'
#
loop_
_entity.id
_entity.type
_entity.pdbx_description
1 polymer ?
#
loop_
_entity_poly.entity_id
_entity_poly.type
_entity_poly.pdbx_seq_one_letter_code
_entity_poly.pdbx_strand_id
1 'polypeptide(L)'
;MFLKQLLLGLGLCAGLAAADNAQTPLTVNNFQYEQRCGANSDPVTPCFTFLGGDLKDVHAEIYAGGAAGPTTDLLLKDDQMRDFTTVNPNKSFTIYWRAFDVSLLYSPIDTSKACYRIQINSPGNGRIWVNDGLNGEGIDLDSRDGRVGFHDFCSKWLRIHVGNDK
;
A
#
# COMPACT_ATOMS: atom_id res chain seq x y z
N MET A 1 -45.68 41.87 -28.92
CA MET A 1 -44.94 42.31 -27.71
C MET A 1 -45.42 41.41 -26.59
N PHE A 2 -44.67 40.52 -25.94
CA PHE A 2 -43.28 40.49 -25.43
C PHE A 2 -42.71 39.08 -25.70
N LEU A 3 -41.53 38.84 -26.28
CA LEU A 3 -40.15 39.20 -25.91
C LEU A 3 -39.66 38.55 -24.60
N LYS A 4 -39.11 37.33 -24.66
CA LYS A 4 -37.66 37.03 -24.56
C LYS A 4 -37.43 35.55 -24.20
N GLN A 5 -36.70 34.88 -25.10
CA GLN A 5 -35.92 33.68 -24.81
C GLN A 5 -34.85 34.01 -23.77
N LEU A 6 -34.64 33.13 -22.80
CA LEU A 6 -33.39 33.02 -22.08
C LEU A 6 -33.07 31.53 -21.86
N LEU A 7 -32.41 30.95 -22.87
CA LEU A 7 -31.55 29.79 -22.72
C LEU A 7 -30.24 30.32 -22.13
N LEU A 8 -30.05 30.15 -20.82
CA LEU A 8 -28.73 30.23 -20.20
C LEU A 8 -28.27 28.79 -19.96
N GLY A 9 -27.45 28.32 -20.90
CA GLY A 9 -26.66 27.13 -20.72
C GLY A 9 -25.70 27.34 -19.55
N LEU A 10 -25.85 26.52 -18.51
CA LEU A 10 -24.81 26.24 -17.55
C LEU A 10 -24.22 24.89 -17.91
N GLY A 11 -23.51 24.88 -19.04
CA GLY A 11 -22.46 23.91 -19.30
C GLY A 11 -21.22 24.37 -18.55
N LEU A 12 -20.98 23.77 -17.39
CA LEU A 12 -19.68 23.72 -16.74
C LEU A 12 -19.63 22.36 -16.04
N CYS A 13 -19.25 21.35 -16.82
CA CYS A 13 -18.70 20.11 -16.30
C CYS A 13 -17.43 20.45 -15.52
N ALA A 14 -17.57 20.82 -14.26
CA ALA A 14 -16.49 20.66 -13.29
C ALA A 14 -16.70 19.28 -12.67
N GLY A 15 -16.38 18.25 -13.46
CA GLY A 15 -16.04 16.96 -12.88
C GLY A 15 -14.79 17.19 -12.04
N LEU A 16 -14.97 17.52 -10.76
CA LEU A 16 -14.00 17.13 -9.75
C LEU A 16 -13.85 15.62 -9.96
N ALA A 17 -12.77 15.20 -10.60
CA ALA A 17 -12.33 13.83 -10.50
C ALA A 17 -12.17 13.61 -8.99
N ALA A 18 -13.16 12.96 -8.38
CA ALA A 18 -12.93 12.32 -7.09
C ALA A 18 -11.64 11.52 -7.30
N ALA A 19 -10.68 11.66 -6.39
CA ALA A 19 -9.62 10.69 -6.29
C ALA A 19 -10.33 9.36 -6.00
N ASP A 20 -10.65 8.63 -7.07
CA ASP A 20 -11.39 7.40 -6.99
C ASP A 20 -10.41 6.39 -6.41
N ASN A 21 -10.62 6.03 -5.14
CA ASN A 21 -9.94 4.90 -4.50
C ASN A 21 -10.48 3.58 -5.10
N ALA A 22 -10.53 3.51 -6.42
CA ALA A 22 -10.91 2.34 -7.18
C ALA A 22 -9.92 1.22 -6.88
N GLN A 23 -10.42 0.00 -6.95
CA GLN A 23 -9.59 -1.18 -6.77
C GLN A 23 -8.46 -1.19 -7.80
N THR A 24 -7.22 -1.35 -7.35
CA THR A 24 -6.09 -1.53 -8.26
C THR A 24 -6.01 -3.00 -8.67
N PRO A 25 -6.10 -3.33 -9.97
CA PRO A 25 -5.91 -4.71 -10.42
C PRO A 25 -4.43 -5.09 -10.31
N LEU A 26 -4.10 -5.96 -9.35
CA LEU A 26 -2.76 -6.49 -9.15
C LEU A 26 -2.59 -7.83 -9.87
N THR A 27 -1.39 -8.09 -10.40
CA THR A 27 -1.08 -9.28 -11.19
C THR A 27 -0.13 -10.21 -10.45
N VAL A 28 -0.42 -11.52 -10.50
CA VAL A 28 0.49 -12.54 -9.98
C VAL A 28 1.69 -12.73 -10.90
N ASN A 29 2.88 -12.67 -10.30
CA ASN A 29 4.14 -12.93 -10.99
C ASN A 29 5.09 -13.67 -10.04
N ASN A 30 4.76 -14.95 -9.79
CA ASN A 30 5.53 -15.81 -8.90
C ASN A 30 7.01 -15.84 -9.27
N PHE A 31 7.33 -15.92 -10.57
CA PHE A 31 8.71 -16.00 -11.03
C PHE A 31 9.56 -14.80 -10.59
N GLN A 32 9.07 -13.57 -10.80
CA GLN A 32 9.82 -12.38 -10.37
C GLN A 32 9.77 -12.16 -8.86
N TYR A 33 8.70 -12.61 -8.19
CA TYR A 33 8.62 -12.64 -6.74
C TYR A 33 9.71 -13.56 -6.16
N GLU A 34 9.84 -14.80 -6.62
CA GLU A 34 10.82 -15.78 -6.12
C GLU A 34 12.27 -15.34 -6.37
N GLN A 35 12.54 -14.58 -7.45
CA GLN A 35 13.84 -13.94 -7.65
C GLN A 35 14.22 -12.93 -6.56
N ARG A 36 13.24 -12.34 -5.86
CA ARG A 36 13.39 -11.32 -4.82
C ARG A 36 13.16 -11.84 -3.41
N CYS A 37 12.28 -12.81 -3.25
CA CYS A 37 11.81 -13.34 -1.97
C CYS A 37 11.92 -14.87 -1.85
N GLY A 38 12.54 -15.56 -2.80
CA GLY A 38 12.83 -17.00 -2.67
C GLY A 38 14.02 -17.28 -1.75
N ALA A 39 14.31 -18.57 -1.54
CA ALA A 39 15.36 -19.02 -0.60
C ALA A 39 16.79 -18.51 -0.93
N ASN A 40 17.07 -18.20 -2.20
CA ASN A 40 18.38 -17.71 -2.67
C ASN A 40 18.28 -16.33 -3.35
N SER A 41 17.31 -15.52 -2.92
CA SER A 41 16.99 -14.27 -3.59
C SER A 41 17.83 -13.09 -3.10
N ASP A 42 17.65 -11.95 -3.79
CA ASP A 42 18.24 -10.66 -3.41
C ASP A 42 18.11 -10.39 -1.90
N PRO A 43 19.21 -10.23 -1.14
CA PRO A 43 19.16 -10.05 0.30
C PRO A 43 18.59 -8.69 0.74
N VAL A 44 18.45 -7.72 -0.16
CA VAL A 44 18.10 -6.33 0.22
C VAL A 44 16.74 -5.86 -0.31
N THR A 45 16.06 -6.63 -1.16
CA THR A 45 14.70 -6.31 -1.59
C THR A 45 13.69 -6.64 -0.46
N PRO A 46 12.90 -5.65 0.01
CA PRO A 46 11.87 -5.90 1.02
C PRO A 46 10.76 -6.83 0.51
N CYS A 47 10.42 -7.81 1.33
CA CYS A 47 9.42 -8.83 1.09
C CYS A 47 8.38 -8.78 2.20
N PHE A 48 7.11 -8.74 1.82
CA PHE A 48 6.00 -8.50 2.71
C PHE A 48 5.07 -9.71 2.75
N THR A 49 4.63 -10.10 3.94
CA THR A 49 3.70 -11.22 4.15
C THR A 49 2.54 -10.79 5.05
N PHE A 50 1.31 -11.12 4.69
CA PHE A 50 0.15 -10.90 5.53
C PHE A 50 -0.04 -12.03 6.56
N LEU A 51 -0.06 -11.67 7.84
CA LEU A 51 -0.54 -12.52 8.94
C LEU A 51 -2.08 -12.49 9.03
N GLY A 52 -2.68 -11.38 8.62
CA GLY A 52 -4.13 -11.18 8.49
C GLY A 52 -4.43 -10.17 7.39
N GLY A 53 -5.49 -10.42 6.61
CA GLY A 53 -5.80 -9.68 5.39
C GLY A 53 -5.12 -10.25 4.14
N ASP A 54 -5.24 -9.52 3.03
CA ASP A 54 -4.58 -9.78 1.74
C ASP A 54 -4.69 -8.52 0.83
N LEU A 55 -4.21 -8.62 -0.42
CA LEU A 55 -4.28 -7.53 -1.39
C LEU A 55 -5.47 -7.63 -2.38
N LYS A 56 -6.51 -8.42 -2.09
CA LYS A 56 -7.63 -8.60 -3.05
C LYS A 56 -8.52 -7.37 -3.15
N ASP A 57 -8.68 -6.61 -2.07
CA ASP A 57 -9.55 -5.43 -2.00
C ASP A 57 -8.78 -4.16 -1.61
N VAL A 58 -7.82 -3.77 -2.45
CA VAL A 58 -6.94 -2.63 -2.19
C VAL A 58 -6.95 -1.60 -3.31
N HIS A 59 -6.68 -0.36 -2.94
CA HIS A 59 -6.19 0.68 -3.83
C HIS A 59 -4.69 0.84 -3.57
N ALA A 60 -3.87 0.59 -4.58
CA ALA A 60 -2.42 0.65 -4.49
C ALA A 60 -1.85 1.66 -5.50
N GLU A 61 -0.95 2.52 -5.03
CA GLU A 61 -0.30 3.57 -5.82
C GLU A 61 1.22 3.53 -5.67
N ILE A 62 1.95 3.99 -6.70
CA ILE A 62 3.40 4.20 -6.64
C ILE A 62 3.73 5.66 -6.92
N TYR A 63 4.73 6.21 -6.21
CA TYR A 63 5.18 7.58 -6.41
C TYR A 63 6.32 7.62 -7.42
N ALA A 64 6.05 8.09 -8.63
CA ALA A 64 7.04 8.21 -9.70
C ALA A 64 7.12 9.67 -10.18
N GLY A 65 8.28 10.32 -9.98
CA GLY A 65 8.52 11.67 -10.51
C GLY A 65 7.64 12.77 -9.91
N GLY A 66 7.15 12.58 -8.68
CA GLY A 66 6.30 13.56 -7.97
C GLY A 66 4.79 13.37 -8.17
N ALA A 67 4.35 12.40 -8.97
CA ALA A 67 2.95 12.01 -9.10
C ALA A 67 2.72 10.62 -8.50
N ALA A 68 1.55 10.45 -7.87
CA ALA A 68 1.01 9.14 -7.48
C ALA A 68 0.00 8.68 -8.54
N GLY A 69 -0.07 7.37 -8.76
CA GLY A 69 -1.10 6.75 -9.57
C GLY A 69 -1.15 5.24 -9.37
N PRO A 70 -2.23 4.57 -9.83
CA PRO A 70 -2.39 3.13 -9.69
C PRO A 70 -1.18 2.37 -10.20
N THR A 71 -0.74 1.35 -9.46
CA THR A 71 0.51 0.65 -9.76
C THR A 71 0.32 -0.81 -10.15
N THR A 72 1.16 -1.26 -11.09
CA THR A 72 1.41 -2.68 -11.39
C THR A 72 2.76 -3.15 -10.86
N ASP A 73 3.48 -2.29 -10.12
CA ASP A 73 4.87 -2.53 -9.68
C ASP A 73 4.94 -3.26 -8.34
N LEU A 74 3.83 -3.88 -7.91
CA LEU A 74 3.78 -4.86 -6.83
C LEU A 74 3.70 -6.25 -7.43
N LEU A 75 4.68 -7.10 -7.10
CA LEU A 75 4.78 -8.48 -7.55
C LEU A 75 4.16 -9.39 -6.49
N LEU A 76 3.10 -10.09 -6.86
CA LEU A 76 2.44 -11.06 -5.99
C LEU A 76 3.00 -12.46 -6.21
N LYS A 77 3.15 -13.22 -5.12
CA LYS A 77 3.62 -14.61 -5.16
C LYS A 77 2.61 -15.55 -5.83
N ASP A 78 1.34 -15.45 -5.46
CA ASP A 78 0.26 -16.34 -5.88
C ASP A 78 -1.12 -15.66 -5.73
N ASP A 79 -2.18 -16.38 -6.12
CA ASP A 79 -3.56 -15.90 -6.09
C ASP A 79 -4.13 -15.72 -4.67
N GLN A 80 -3.41 -16.14 -3.62
CA GLN A 80 -3.80 -15.77 -2.25
C GLN A 80 -3.54 -14.30 -1.98
N MET A 81 -2.64 -13.66 -2.73
CA MET A 81 -2.27 -12.25 -2.59
C MET A 81 -1.82 -11.88 -1.17
N ARG A 82 -1.24 -12.86 -0.46
CA ARG A 82 -0.72 -12.71 0.91
C ARG A 82 0.76 -12.37 0.97
N ASP A 83 1.48 -12.60 -0.11
CA ASP A 83 2.91 -12.38 -0.20
C ASP A 83 3.18 -11.47 -1.39
N PHE A 84 3.92 -10.37 -1.15
CA PHE A 84 4.26 -9.43 -2.20
C PHE A 84 5.61 -8.75 -2.01
N THR A 85 6.12 -8.15 -3.08
CA THR A 85 7.31 -7.28 -3.08
C THR A 85 7.12 -6.15 -4.08
N THR A 86 7.96 -5.12 -4.01
CA THR A 86 8.04 -4.09 -5.05
C THR A 86 9.03 -4.49 -6.16
N VAL A 87 8.75 -4.05 -7.40
CA VAL A 87 9.69 -4.15 -8.53
C VAL A 87 10.93 -3.30 -8.29
N ASN A 88 10.78 -2.12 -7.67
CA ASN A 88 11.86 -1.17 -7.43
C ASN A 88 11.83 -0.66 -5.97
N PRO A 89 12.75 -1.12 -5.10
CA PRO A 89 12.74 -0.73 -3.69
C PRO A 89 13.03 0.76 -3.46
N ASN A 90 13.49 1.50 -4.48
CA ASN A 90 13.74 2.95 -4.40
C ASN A 90 12.50 3.80 -4.68
N LYS A 91 11.32 3.19 -4.83
CA LYS A 91 10.06 3.89 -5.06
C LYS A 91 9.14 3.71 -3.87
N SER A 92 8.61 4.82 -3.37
CA SER A 92 7.55 4.79 -2.37
C SER A 92 6.27 4.24 -3.00
N PHE A 93 5.48 3.53 -2.22
CA PHE A 93 4.15 3.08 -2.61
C PHE A 93 3.19 3.18 -1.42
N THR A 94 1.91 3.36 -1.73
CA THR A 94 0.83 3.31 -0.75
C THR A 94 -0.09 2.15 -1.07
N ILE A 95 -0.58 1.47 -0.04
CA ILE A 95 -1.67 0.50 -0.13
C ILE A 95 -2.76 0.96 0.83
N TYR A 96 -3.98 1.08 0.32
CA TYR A 96 -5.19 1.37 1.09
C TYR A 96 -6.13 0.17 1.03
N TRP A 97 -6.46 -0.39 2.19
CA TRP A 97 -7.42 -1.48 2.31
C TRP A 97 -8.82 -0.92 2.50
N ARG A 98 -9.64 -1.03 1.46
CA ARG A 98 -10.96 -0.38 1.40
C ARG A 98 -11.92 -0.93 2.45
N ALA A 99 -11.91 -2.25 2.65
CA ALA A 99 -12.77 -2.91 3.64
C ALA A 99 -12.50 -2.51 5.10
N PHE A 100 -11.30 -2.02 5.41
CA PHE A 100 -10.88 -1.71 6.78
C PHE A 100 -10.63 -0.22 7.03
N ASP A 101 -10.63 0.59 5.97
CA ASP A 101 -10.29 2.01 6.01
C ASP A 101 -8.93 2.26 6.70
N VAL A 102 -7.91 1.51 6.28
CA VAL A 102 -6.52 1.68 6.74
C VAL A 102 -5.56 1.77 5.56
N SER A 103 -4.44 2.45 5.74
CA SER A 103 -3.37 2.49 4.74
C SER A 103 -1.99 2.28 5.33
N LEU A 104 -1.10 1.84 4.44
CA LEU A 104 0.33 1.73 4.65
C LEU A 104 1.04 2.52 3.55
N LEU A 105 2.03 3.33 3.93
CA LEU A 105 2.98 3.99 3.05
C LEU A 105 4.37 3.42 3.31
N TYR A 106 4.97 2.84 2.28
CA TYR A 106 6.39 2.48 2.24
C TYR A 106 7.19 3.65 1.68
N SER A 107 8.29 4.01 2.33
CA SER A 107 9.24 5.01 1.83
C SER A 107 10.69 4.54 2.00
N PRO A 108 11.51 4.47 0.93
CA PRO A 108 12.90 4.03 1.03
C PRO A 108 13.75 4.99 1.87
N ILE A 109 14.69 4.45 2.63
CA ILE A 109 15.72 5.20 3.36
C ILE A 109 17.11 4.84 2.83
N ASP A 110 17.48 3.55 2.89
CA ASP A 110 18.73 3.00 2.35
C ASP A 110 18.46 1.58 1.79
N THR A 111 18.19 1.52 0.49
CA THR A 111 17.82 0.28 -0.20
C THR A 111 18.98 -0.71 -0.31
N SER A 112 20.23 -0.28 -0.10
CA SER A 112 21.38 -1.18 -0.04
C SER A 112 21.43 -2.02 1.24
N LYS A 113 20.59 -1.71 2.22
CA LYS A 113 20.49 -2.39 3.52
C LYS A 113 19.06 -2.83 3.85
N ALA A 114 18.15 -2.81 2.88
CA ALA A 114 16.72 -3.00 3.10
C ALA A 114 16.15 -2.07 4.20
N CYS A 115 16.62 -0.83 4.27
CA CYS A 115 16.12 0.15 5.22
C CYS A 115 15.04 1.05 4.61
N TYR A 116 13.91 1.14 5.26
CA TYR A 116 12.73 1.89 4.81
C TYR A 116 11.87 2.33 6.00
N ARG A 117 11.09 3.39 5.78
CA ARG A 117 10.04 3.82 6.69
C ARG A 117 8.72 3.18 6.27
N ILE A 118 8.01 2.63 7.25
CA ILE A 118 6.60 2.31 7.13
C ILE A 118 5.83 3.34 7.93
N GLN A 119 4.85 3.98 7.28
CA GLN A 119 3.86 4.80 7.94
C GLN A 119 2.50 4.11 7.80
N ILE A 120 1.76 4.03 8.89
CA ILE A 120 0.40 3.50 8.91
C ILE A 120 -0.61 4.60 9.21
N ASN A 121 -1.81 4.47 8.67
CA ASN A 121 -2.95 5.32 8.98
C ASN A 121 -4.21 4.46 9.17
N SER A 122 -4.94 4.73 10.23
CA SER A 122 -6.16 4.03 10.64
C SER A 122 -7.11 5.05 11.31
N PRO A 123 -7.83 5.86 10.49
CA PRO A 123 -8.75 6.87 10.99
C PRO A 123 -9.99 6.27 11.69
N GLY A 124 -10.42 5.08 11.28
CA GLY A 124 -11.59 4.38 11.80
C GLY A 124 -11.26 3.25 12.79
N ASN A 125 -12.09 2.20 12.73
CA ASN A 125 -12.03 1.03 13.60
C ASN A 125 -11.18 -0.13 13.05
N GLY A 126 -10.75 -0.07 11.79
CA GLY A 126 -9.83 -1.07 11.24
C GLY A 126 -8.47 -0.98 11.94
N ARG A 127 -7.82 -2.10 12.18
CA ARG A 127 -6.48 -2.19 12.74
C ARG A 127 -5.49 -2.52 11.63
N ILE A 128 -4.35 -1.85 11.67
CA ILE A 128 -3.13 -2.27 10.98
C ILE A 128 -2.00 -2.33 11.99
N TRP A 129 -1.21 -3.41 11.92
CA TRP A 129 0.03 -3.52 12.67
C TRP A 129 1.08 -4.27 11.86
N VAL A 130 2.34 -4.06 12.23
CA VAL A 130 3.50 -4.50 11.47
C VAL A 130 4.55 -5.07 12.43
N ASN A 131 5.22 -6.14 12.02
CA ASN A 131 6.45 -6.60 12.66
C ASN A 131 7.48 -7.13 11.68
N ASP A 132 8.76 -7.11 12.05
CA ASP A 132 9.85 -7.65 11.21
C ASP A 132 10.36 -9.03 11.65
N GLY A 133 9.95 -9.49 12.84
CA GLY A 133 10.36 -10.78 13.40
C GLY A 133 11.81 -10.85 13.85
N LEU A 134 12.62 -9.78 13.69
CA LEU A 134 14.05 -9.78 14.03
C LEU A 134 14.28 -9.79 15.53
N ASN A 135 13.37 -9.15 16.28
CA ASN A 135 13.43 -9.06 17.75
C ASN A 135 12.36 -9.95 18.43
N GLY A 136 11.88 -10.98 17.73
CA GLY A 136 10.80 -11.86 18.16
C GLY A 136 9.46 -11.52 17.52
N GLU A 137 8.38 -12.12 18.04
CA GLU A 137 7.02 -12.01 17.48
C GLU A 137 6.25 -10.77 17.98
N GLY A 138 6.94 -9.81 18.60
CA GLY A 138 6.34 -8.56 19.07
C GLY A 138 5.78 -7.72 17.91
N ILE A 139 4.86 -6.81 18.21
CA ILE A 139 4.39 -5.81 17.26
C ILE A 139 5.31 -4.60 17.35
N ASP A 140 5.93 -4.21 16.23
CA ASP A 140 6.88 -3.09 16.17
C ASP A 140 6.17 -1.75 15.88
N LEU A 141 5.02 -1.80 15.22
CA LEU A 141 4.19 -0.64 14.90
C LEU A 141 2.70 -1.02 14.89
N ASP A 142 1.87 -0.33 15.68
CA ASP A 142 0.44 -0.63 15.81
C ASP A 142 -0.44 0.64 15.74
N SER A 143 -1.53 0.55 14.97
CA SER A 143 -2.58 1.58 14.96
C SER A 143 -3.40 1.67 16.26
N ARG A 144 -3.23 0.73 17.20
CA ARG A 144 -3.78 0.85 18.56
C ARG A 144 -3.11 1.96 19.37
N ASP A 145 -1.84 2.24 19.10
CA ASP A 145 -1.08 3.27 19.82
C ASP A 145 -1.41 4.68 19.28
N GLY A 146 -2.01 4.78 18.11
CA GLY A 146 -2.47 6.03 17.51
C GLY A 146 -3.04 5.83 16.10
N ARG A 147 -3.86 6.80 15.65
CA ARG A 147 -4.43 6.78 14.29
C ARG A 147 -3.37 6.79 13.21
N VAL A 148 -2.26 7.49 13.44
CA VAL A 148 -1.12 7.57 12.53
C VAL A 148 0.11 7.18 13.33
N GLY A 149 0.96 6.35 12.73
CA GLY A 149 2.24 5.95 13.31
C GLY A 149 3.25 5.68 12.22
N PHE A 150 4.54 5.70 12.58
CA PHE A 150 5.60 5.31 11.68
C PHE A 150 6.72 4.61 12.43
N HIS A 151 7.46 3.76 11.72
CA HIS A 151 8.66 3.10 12.22
C HIS A 151 9.65 2.88 11.07
N ASP A 152 10.93 2.94 11.39
CA ASP A 152 12.02 2.69 10.43
C ASP A 152 12.48 1.25 10.61
N PHE A 153 12.33 0.45 9.55
CA PHE A 153 12.74 -0.94 9.52
C PHE A 153 14.01 -1.07 8.69
N CYS A 154 14.92 -1.96 9.10
CA CYS A 154 16.07 -2.40 8.32
C CYS A 154 16.04 -3.92 8.22
N SER A 155 14.99 -4.44 7.58
CA SER A 155 14.73 -5.87 7.46
C SER A 155 14.25 -6.20 6.06
N LYS A 156 14.75 -7.32 5.53
CA LYS A 156 14.23 -7.92 4.30
C LYS A 156 12.77 -8.35 4.48
N TRP A 157 12.41 -8.88 5.65
CA TRP A 157 11.10 -9.48 5.88
C TRP A 157 10.25 -8.58 6.76
N LEU A 158 9.04 -8.32 6.31
CA LEU A 158 8.05 -7.59 7.08
C LEU A 158 6.73 -8.35 7.05
N ARG A 159 6.10 -8.49 8.20
CA ARG A 159 4.79 -9.10 8.32
C ARG A 159 3.77 -8.03 8.68
N ILE A 160 2.63 -8.09 8.02
CA ILE A 160 1.57 -7.08 8.12
C ILE A 160 0.30 -7.79 8.54
N HIS A 161 -0.47 -7.17 9.42
CA HIS A 161 -1.83 -7.58 9.69
C HIS A 161 -2.77 -6.42 9.44
N VAL A 162 -3.87 -6.71 8.78
CA VAL A 162 -5.01 -5.81 8.60
C VAL A 162 -6.28 -6.53 9.01
N GLY A 163 -7.11 -5.89 9.84
CA GLY A 163 -8.32 -6.51 10.38
C GLY A 163 -9.26 -5.53 11.09
N ASN A 164 -10.34 -6.05 11.67
CA ASN A 164 -11.31 -5.30 12.48
C ASN A 164 -11.13 -5.53 13.99
N ASP A 165 -9.91 -5.89 14.40
CA ASP A 165 -9.54 -6.27 15.76
C ASP A 165 -8.84 -5.13 16.52
N LYS A 166 -9.18 -3.87 16.25
CA LYS A 166 -8.56 -2.72 16.92
C LYS A 166 -8.89 -2.67 18.40
#